data_AF-A0A448X2W7-F1
#
_entry.id   AF-A0A448X2W7-F1
#
_cell.length_a   1.000
_cell.length_b   1.000
_cell.length_c   1.000
_cell.angle_alpha   90.00
_cell.angle_beta   90.00
_cell.angle_gamma   90.00
#
_symmetry.space_group_name_H-M   'P 1'
#
loop_
_entity.id
_entity.type
_entity.pdbx_description
1 polymer ?
#
loop_
_entity_poly.entity_id
_entity_poly.type
_entity_poly.pdbx_seq_one_letter_code
_entity_poly.pdbx_strand_id
1 'polypeptide(L)'
;MTLLLREDDKVYKVLELLGHFQDKGSCLIFVEKQESSDELMRVLMKYGYPCLSLHGGIDQYDRDSVITDFKRGNVRVLVATSVAARGLDVLDLVLVINYDCPNHYEDYVHRCG
;
A
#
# COMPACT_ATOMS: atom_id res chain seq x y z
N MET A 1 -4.41 -5.56 -14.13
CA MET A 1 -4.40 -7.03 -14.24
C MET A 1 -5.00 -7.60 -12.97
N THR A 2 -5.98 -8.51 -13.07
CA THR A 2 -6.58 -9.18 -11.90
C THR A 2 -6.06 -10.60 -11.83
N LEU A 3 -5.67 -11.05 -10.63
CA LEU A 3 -5.15 -12.40 -10.38
C LEU A 3 -6.07 -13.11 -9.38
N LEU A 4 -6.42 -14.37 -9.67
CA LEU A 4 -7.13 -15.23 -8.72
C LEU A 4 -6.08 -16.00 -7.91
N LEU A 5 -5.95 -15.66 -6.63
CA LEU A 5 -4.97 -16.21 -5.72
C LEU A 5 -5.68 -16.74 -4.47
N ARG A 6 -5.09 -17.76 -3.83
CA ARG A 6 -5.47 -18.11 -2.45
C ARG A 6 -4.87 -17.07 -1.51
N GLU A 7 -5.47 -16.90 -0.33
CA GLU A 7 -4.99 -15.93 0.67
C GLU A 7 -3.50 -16.11 0.99
N ASP A 8 -3.07 -17.36 1.20
CA ASP A 8 -1.68 -17.69 1.52
C ASP A 8 -0.69 -17.35 0.40
N ASP A 9 -1.15 -17.25 -0.85
CA ASP A 9 -0.31 -16.95 -2.02
C ASP A 9 -0.18 -15.44 -2.27
N LYS A 10 -1.07 -14.61 -1.71
CA LYS A 10 -1.09 -13.17 -1.97
C LYS A 10 0.21 -12.49 -1.55
N VAL A 11 0.73 -12.81 -0.36
CA VAL A 11 1.98 -12.22 0.16
C VAL A 11 3.14 -12.49 -0.79
N TYR A 12 3.30 -13.73 -1.25
CA TYR A 12 4.37 -14.08 -2.19
C TYR A 12 4.23 -13.33 -3.51
N LYS A 13 2.99 -13.14 -3.99
CA LYS A 13 2.78 -12.36 -5.21
C LYS A 13 3.12 -10.88 -5.03
N VAL A 14 2.80 -10.30 -3.87
CA VAL A 14 3.21 -8.93 -3.54
C VAL A 14 4.74 -8.81 -3.54
N LEU A 15 5.44 -9.75 -2.88
CA LEU A 15 6.90 -9.75 -2.83
C LEU A 15 7.52 -9.83 -4.23
N GLU A 16 7.00 -10.71 -5.10
CA GLU A 16 7.42 -10.80 -6.50
C GLU A 16 7.25 -9.46 -7.24
N LEU A 17 6.07 -8.84 -7.13
CA LEU A 17 5.79 -7.56 -7.78
C LEU A 17 6.70 -6.45 -7.24
N LEU A 18 6.85 -6.34 -5.91
CA LEU A 18 7.73 -5.33 -5.32
C LEU A 18 9.18 -5.50 -5.78
N GLY A 19 9.67 -6.74 -5.92
CA GLY A 19 11.01 -7.02 -6.47
C GLY A 19 11.22 -6.51 -7.90
N HIS A 20 10.15 -6.29 -8.66
CA HIS A 20 10.23 -5.74 -10.02
C HIS A 20 10.03 -4.22 -10.11
N PHE A 21 9.36 -3.61 -9.13
CA PHE A 21 8.85 -2.24 -9.24
C PHE A 21 9.38 -1.27 -8.18
N GLN A 22 9.77 -1.72 -6.98
CA GLN A 22 10.13 -0.80 -5.88
C GLN A 22 11.33 0.10 -6.22
N ASP A 23 12.28 -0.38 -7.01
CA ASP A 23 13.47 0.41 -7.39
C ASP A 23 13.17 1.43 -8.50
N LYS A 24 11.99 1.33 -9.13
CA LYS A 24 11.56 2.19 -10.24
C LYS A 24 10.70 3.36 -9.79
N GLY A 25 10.13 3.30 -8.58
CA GLY A 25 9.29 4.35 -8.02
C GLY A 25 8.49 3.86 -6.81
N SER A 26 7.51 4.65 -6.39
CA SER A 26 6.65 4.35 -5.25
C SER A 26 5.58 3.32 -5.59
N CYS A 27 5.29 2.45 -4.62
CA CYS A 27 4.30 1.39 -4.67
C CYS A 27 3.26 1.61 -3.56
N LEU A 28 1.97 1.60 -3.93
CA LEU A 28 0.85 1.73 -3.00
C LEU A 28 0.05 0.42 -2.95
N ILE A 29 -0.14 -0.11 -1.75
CA ILE A 29 -0.85 -1.37 -1.52
C ILE A 29 -2.10 -1.07 -0.71
N PHE A 30 -3.26 -1.27 -1.31
CA PHE A 30 -4.54 -1.10 -0.65
C PHE A 30 -5.00 -2.38 0.05
N VAL A 31 -5.33 -2.25 1.32
CA VAL A 31 -5.99 -3.25 2.16
C VAL A 31 -7.35 -2.72 2.63
N GLU A 32 -8.22 -3.61 3.10
CA GLU A 32 -9.54 -3.23 3.59
C GLU A 32 -9.48 -2.67 5.02
N LYS A 33 -8.78 -3.37 5.92
CA LYS A 33 -8.79 -3.11 7.36
C LYS A 33 -7.50 -2.47 7.87
N GLN A 34 -7.61 -1.80 9.01
CA GLN A 34 -6.49 -1.14 9.66
C GLN A 34 -5.47 -2.16 10.16
N GLU A 35 -5.96 -3.22 10.80
CA GLU A 35 -5.16 -4.32 11.33
C GLU A 35 -4.39 -5.03 10.21
N SER A 36 -5.06 -5.28 9.07
CA SER A 36 -4.42 -5.86 7.88
C SER A 36 -3.30 -4.99 7.33
N SER A 37 -3.40 -3.65 7.47
CA SER A 37 -2.37 -2.71 7.02
C SER A 37 -1.08 -2.89 7.81
N ASP A 38 -1.21 -2.93 9.13
CA ASP A 38 -0.07 -3.13 10.03
C ASP A 38 0.51 -4.55 9.95
N GLU A 39 -0.35 -5.57 9.81
CA GLU A 39 0.09 -6.96 9.63
C GLU A 39 0.90 -7.12 8.35
N LEU A 40 0.38 -6.63 7.22
CA LEU A 40 1.10 -6.71 5.94
C LEU A 40 2.40 -5.90 5.98
N MET A 41 2.39 -4.70 6.56
CA MET A 41 3.61 -3.91 6.76
C MET A 41 4.68 -4.69 7.54
N ARG A 42 4.33 -5.32 8.67
CA ARG A 42 5.27 -6.15 9.46
C ARG A 42 5.82 -7.33 8.65
N VAL A 43 4.97 -7.98 7.86
CA VAL A 43 5.37 -9.09 6.99
C VAL A 43 6.35 -8.63 5.93
N LEU A 44 6.06 -7.53 5.23
CA LEU A 44 6.93 -6.98 4.19
C LEU A 44 8.29 -6.53 4.75
N MET A 45 8.30 -5.86 5.90
CA MET A 45 9.53 -5.51 6.61
C MET A 45 10.38 -6.73 6.96
N LYS A 46 9.75 -7.82 7.43
CA LYS A 46 10.44 -9.08 7.72
C LYS A 46 11.13 -9.69 6.49
N TYR A 47 10.57 -9.48 5.30
CA TYR A 47 11.14 -9.92 4.02
C TYR A 47 12.10 -8.90 3.39
N GLY A 48 12.44 -7.82 4.09
CA GLY A 48 13.42 -6.84 3.63
C GLY A 48 12.85 -5.76 2.70
N TYR A 49 11.55 -5.51 2.75
CA TYR A 49 10.89 -4.40 2.03
C TYR A 49 10.48 -3.31 3.04
N PRO A 50 11.30 -2.25 3.21
CA PRO A 50 10.94 -1.12 4.07
C PRO A 50 9.63 -0.49 3.58
N CYS A 51 8.66 -0.40 4.48
CA CYS A 51 7.34 0.11 4.17
C CYS A 51 6.72 0.80 5.39
N LEU A 52 5.72 1.64 5.15
CA LEU A 52 4.90 2.29 6.18
C LEU A 52 3.44 1.84 6.04
N SER A 53 2.66 1.96 7.12
CA SER A 53 1.21 1.78 7.09
C SER A 53 0.51 3.14 7.17
N LEU A 54 -0.67 3.25 6.55
CA LEU A 54 -1.52 4.44 6.59
C LEU A 54 -3.00 4.03 6.73
N HIS A 55 -3.57 4.25 7.92
CA HIS A 55 -4.98 3.96 8.21
C HIS A 55 -5.56 5.01 9.18
N GLY A 56 -6.86 4.92 9.47
CA GLY A 56 -7.57 5.91 10.30
C GLY A 56 -7.27 5.86 11.81
N GLY A 57 -6.47 4.89 12.25
CA GLY A 57 -6.05 4.72 13.64
C GLY A 57 -4.69 5.36 13.95
N ILE A 58 -3.99 5.85 12.93
CA ILE A 58 -2.75 6.61 13.08
C ILE A 58 -3.12 8.04 13.51
N ASP A 59 -2.44 8.56 14.52
CA ASP A 59 -2.65 9.95 14.93
C ASP A 59 -2.21 10.92 13.83
N GLN A 60 -2.72 12.15 13.92
CA GLN A 60 -2.53 13.13 12.84
C GLN A 60 -1.04 13.49 12.62
N TYR A 61 -0.23 13.50 13.67
CA TYR A 61 1.19 13.87 13.55
C TYR A 61 1.97 12.77 12.83
N ASP A 62 1.79 11.52 13.25
CA ASP A 62 2.42 10.37 12.61
C ASP A 62 1.92 10.19 11.17
N ARG A 63 0.63 10.44 10.94
CA ARG A 63 0.02 10.44 9.61
C ARG A 63 0.72 11.41 8.65
N ASP A 64 0.94 12.65 9.08
CA ASP A 64 1.58 13.68 8.26
C ASP A 64 3.06 13.34 7.97
N SER A 65 3.73 12.72 8.94
CA SER A 65 5.10 12.20 8.78
C SER A 65 5.16 11.09 7.72
N VAL A 66 4.28 10.08 7.83
CA VAL A 66 4.18 8.96 6.87
C VAL A 66 3.92 9.46 5.45
N ILE A 67 2.97 10.39 5.29
CA ILE A 67 2.65 10.97 4.00
C ILE A 67 3.86 11.72 3.43
N THR A 68 4.56 12.49 4.26
CA THR A 68 5.73 13.26 3.85
C THR A 68 6.87 12.34 3.39
N ASP A 69 7.17 11.29 4.15
CA ASP A 69 8.22 10.34 3.81
C ASP A 69 7.91 9.57 2.52
N PHE A 70 6.66 9.15 2.34
CA PHE A 70 6.23 8.48 1.11
C PHE A 70 6.28 9.41 -0.10
N LYS A 71 5.79 10.65 0.02
CA LYS A 71 5.83 11.64 -1.08
C LYS A 71 7.26 12.04 -1.47
N ARG A 72 8.19 12.05 -0.52
CA ARG A 72 9.61 12.35 -0.77
C ARG A 72 10.38 11.15 -1.33
N GLY A 73 9.78 9.95 -1.33
CA GLY A 73 10.44 8.72 -1.73
C GLY A 73 11.45 8.19 -0.71
N ASN A 74 11.43 8.70 0.54
CA ASN A 74 12.24 8.19 1.65
C ASN A 74 11.86 6.74 1.95
N VAL A 75 10.57 6.42 1.82
CA VAL A 75 10.03 5.07 1.80
C VAL A 75 9.26 4.89 0.51
N ARG A 76 9.49 3.77 -0.19
CA ARG A 76 8.91 3.51 -1.52
C ARG A 76 7.69 2.61 -1.50
N VAL A 77 7.35 2.01 -0.36
CA VAL A 77 6.18 1.11 -0.24
C VAL A 77 5.28 1.62 0.86
N LEU A 78 4.01 1.88 0.52
CA LEU A 78 2.97 2.27 1.47
C LEU A 78 1.84 1.26 1.45
N VAL A 79 1.47 0.74 2.62
CA VAL A 79 0.26 -0.07 2.81
C VAL A 79 -0.82 0.83 3.39
N ALA A 80 -2.00 0.91 2.77
CA ALA A 80 -3.03 1.86 3.19
C ALA A 80 -4.45 1.32 3.06
N THR A 81 -5.36 1.85 3.89
CA THR A 81 -6.80 1.69 3.63
C THR A 81 -7.29 2.74 2.62
N SER A 82 -8.36 2.43 1.88
CA SER A 82 -8.93 3.35 0.87
C SER A 82 -9.17 4.74 1.43
N VAL A 83 -9.79 4.83 2.61
CA VAL A 83 -10.15 6.10 3.25
C VAL A 83 -8.91 6.91 3.61
N ALA A 84 -7.87 6.24 4.13
CA ALA A 84 -6.69 6.92 4.62
C ALA A 84 -5.78 7.43 3.51
N ALA A 85 -5.80 6.81 2.33
CA ALA A 85 -5.03 7.25 1.16
C ALA A 85 -5.77 8.25 0.25
N ARG A 86 -7.02 8.65 0.56
CA ARG A 86 -7.71 9.70 -0.21
C ARG A 86 -6.92 11.02 -0.16
N GLY A 87 -6.76 11.66 -1.31
CA GLY A 87 -6.00 12.92 -1.44
C GLY A 87 -4.48 12.75 -1.39
N LEU A 88 -3.98 11.50 -1.43
CA LEU A 88 -2.56 11.22 -1.53
C LEU A 88 -2.08 11.46 -2.97
N ASP A 89 -1.50 12.63 -3.21
CA ASP A 89 -0.84 12.96 -4.48
C ASP A 89 0.64 12.56 -4.45
N VAL A 90 1.04 11.59 -5.28
CA VAL A 90 2.40 11.03 -5.38
C VAL A 90 2.81 10.96 -6.84
N LEU A 91 3.81 11.76 -7.21
CA LEU A 91 4.21 11.94 -8.61
C LEU A 91 4.88 10.70 -9.22
N ASP A 92 5.56 9.88 -8.43
CA ASP A 92 6.35 8.73 -8.90
C ASP A 92 5.69 7.38 -8.55
N LEU A 93 4.36 7.30 -8.62
CA LEU A 93 3.63 6.08 -8.31
C LEU A 93 3.66 5.12 -9.51
N VAL A 94 4.45 4.05 -9.41
CA VAL A 94 4.67 3.08 -10.52
C VAL A 94 3.84 1.80 -10.38
N LEU A 95 3.31 1.54 -9.18
CA LEU A 95 2.54 0.34 -8.89
C LEU A 95 1.45 0.61 -7.85
N VAL A 96 0.23 0.21 -8.19
CA VAL A 96 -0.89 0.12 -7.24
C VAL A 96 -1.34 -1.33 -7.14
N ILE A 97 -1.37 -1.88 -5.92
CA ILE A 97 -1.84 -3.23 -5.64
C ILE A 97 -3.13 -3.14 -4.82
N ASN A 98 -4.22 -3.70 -5.35
CA ASN A 98 -5.41 -3.99 -4.56
C ASN A 98 -5.22 -5.36 -3.87
N TYR A 99 -4.66 -5.37 -2.67
CA TYR A 99 -4.42 -6.61 -1.91
C TYR A 99 -5.74 -7.26 -1.50
N ASP A 100 -6.64 -6.42 -0.99
CA ASP A 100 -8.05 -6.76 -0.78
C ASP A 100 -8.90 -6.14 -1.89
N CYS A 101 -9.77 -6.97 -2.46
CA CYS A 101 -10.70 -6.52 -3.49
C CYS A 101 -11.60 -5.41 -2.91
N PRO A 102 -11.75 -4.27 -3.60
CA PRO A 102 -12.66 -3.23 -3.14
C PRO A 102 -14.11 -3.75 -3.15
N ASN A 103 -14.84 -3.52 -2.06
CA ASN A 103 -16.23 -3.93 -1.93
C ASN A 103 -17.19 -3.08 -2.78
N HIS A 104 -16.75 -1.90 -3.21
CA HIS A 104 -17.53 -0.96 -4.00
C HIS A 104 -16.75 -0.48 -5.22
N TYR A 105 -17.48 -0.29 -6.32
CA TYR A 105 -16.91 0.22 -7.57
C TYR A 105 -16.25 1.59 -7.40
N GLU A 106 -16.84 2.47 -6.59
CA GLU A 106 -16.30 3.81 -6.31
C GLU A 106 -14.90 3.73 -5.68
N ASP A 107 -14.68 2.80 -4.74
CA ASP A 107 -13.38 2.58 -4.15
C ASP A 107 -12.36 2.11 -5.18
N TYR A 108 -12.75 1.23 -6.12
CA TYR A 108 -11.85 0.83 -7.20
C TYR A 108 -11.42 2.03 -8.06
N VAL A 109 -12.37 2.89 -8.45
CA VAL A 109 -12.08 4.09 -9.24
C VAL A 109 -11.15 5.04 -8.49
N HIS A 110 -11.39 5.27 -7.19
CA HIS A 110 -10.54 6.10 -6.36
C HIS A 110 -9.14 5.52 -6.09
N ARG A 111 -8.99 4.20 -6.11
CA ARG A 111 -7.69 3.54 -5.92
C ARG A 111 -6.83 3.55 -7.19
N CYS A 112 -7.45 3.57 -8.36
CA CYS A 112 -6.76 3.49 -9.66
C CYS A 112 -6.64 4.81 -10.41
N GLY A 113 -7.37 5.85 -10.00
CA GLY A 113 -7.30 7.21 -10.55
C GLY A 113 -6.39 8.10 -9.72
#